data_AF-A0AAU5XCE7-F1
#
_entry.id   AF-A0AAU5XCE7-F1
#
_cell.length_a   1.000
_cell.length_b   1.000
_cell.length_c   1.000
_cell.angle_alpha   90.00
_cell.angle_beta   90.00
_cell.angle_gamma   90.00
#
_symmetry.space_group_name_H-M   'P 1'
#
loop_
_entity.id
_entity.type
_entity.pdbx_description
1 polymer ?
#
loop_
_entity_poly.entity_id
_entity_poly.type
_entity_poly.pdbx_seq_one_letter_code
_entity_poly.pdbx_strand_id
1 'polypeptide(L)'
;MILDSEEVAAQPELAMLGVMAHGRNRKVVQTFTDTLKAMEDSEHALQYYEHAYLMASPAGRRILEEFMPSTDWPVYSPFAKKHYGRGKAEGLEEGEVKGEVKSILAILDAREIEVPEDARARIRGCVDVEQLDTWLKRAAVAHSVTDVFD
;
A
#
# COMPACT_ATOMS: atom_id res chain seq x y z
N MET A 1 -8.42 38.78 -14.03
CA MET A 1 -8.06 39.28 -12.70
C MET A 1 -6.98 38.36 -12.17
N ILE A 2 -5.74 38.84 -12.09
CA ILE A 2 -4.61 38.08 -11.53
C ILE A 2 -4.75 38.25 -10.02
N LEU A 3 -5.19 37.22 -9.32
CA LEU A 3 -5.25 37.24 -7.86
C LEU A 3 -3.83 37.11 -7.31
N ASP A 4 -3.55 37.85 -6.24
CA ASP A 4 -2.24 37.95 -5.62
C ASP A 4 -1.79 36.61 -5.00
N SER A 5 -0.49 36.34 -5.04
CA SER A 5 0.10 35.04 -4.71
C SER A 5 -0.02 34.67 -3.22
N GLU A 6 -0.25 35.65 -2.34
CA GLU A 6 -0.45 35.44 -0.91
C GLU A 6 -1.91 35.11 -0.54
N GLU A 7 -2.89 35.60 -1.30
CA GLU A 7 -4.31 35.42 -1.00
C GLU A 7 -4.82 34.01 -1.37
N VAL A 8 -4.13 33.35 -2.32
CA VAL A 8 -4.39 31.95 -2.72
C VAL A 8 -3.92 30.94 -1.69
N ALA A 9 -2.94 31.28 -0.85
CA ALA A 9 -2.32 30.34 0.10
C ALA A 9 -3.30 29.83 1.18
N ALA A 10 -4.41 30.54 1.42
CA ALA A 10 -5.44 30.18 2.39
C ALA A 10 -6.72 29.56 1.79
N GLN A 11 -6.77 29.33 0.47
CA GLN A 11 -7.97 28.85 -0.22
C GLN A 11 -7.66 27.63 -1.10
N PRO A 12 -7.83 26.40 -0.57
CA PRO A 12 -7.58 25.15 -1.30
C PRO A 12 -8.32 25.05 -2.64
N GLU A 13 -9.54 25.60 -2.73
CA GLU A 13 -10.36 25.64 -3.94
C GLU A 13 -9.68 26.45 -5.06
N LEU A 14 -9.13 27.62 -4.73
CA LEU A 14 -8.44 28.48 -5.69
C LEU A 14 -7.11 27.89 -6.12
N ALA A 15 -6.37 27.30 -5.19
CA ALA A 15 -5.13 26.62 -5.49
C ALA A 15 -5.37 25.42 -6.42
N MET A 16 -6.44 24.63 -6.19
CA MET A 16 -6.88 23.55 -7.07
C MET A 16 -7.23 24.06 -8.47
N LEU A 17 -8.03 25.13 -8.60
CA LEU A 17 -8.37 25.74 -9.90
C LEU A 17 -7.13 26.29 -10.62
N GLY A 18 -6.15 26.81 -9.87
CA GLY A 18 -4.86 27.23 -10.39
C GLY A 18 -4.12 26.07 -11.07
N VAL A 19 -4.12 24.88 -10.46
CA VAL A 19 -3.54 23.68 -11.07
C VAL A 19 -4.27 23.29 -12.36
N MET A 20 -5.60 23.42 -12.41
CA MET A 20 -6.36 23.11 -13.63
C MET A 20 -5.99 24.07 -14.79
N ALA A 21 -5.94 25.37 -14.51
CA ALA A 21 -5.67 26.40 -15.51
C ALA A 21 -4.19 26.46 -15.91
N HIS A 22 -3.29 26.24 -14.94
CA HIS A 22 -1.86 26.55 -15.06
C HIS A 22 -0.96 25.42 -14.59
N GLY A 23 -1.41 24.16 -14.62
CA GLY A 23 -0.65 23.00 -14.10
C GLY A 23 0.71 22.72 -14.77
N ARG A 24 1.07 23.42 -15.86
CA ARG A 24 2.43 23.40 -16.43
C ARG A 24 3.40 24.34 -15.69
N ASN A 25 2.88 25.29 -14.93
CA ASN A 25 3.66 26.19 -14.09
C ASN A 25 3.94 25.49 -12.75
N ARG A 26 5.20 25.06 -12.57
CA ARG A 26 5.64 24.37 -11.35
C ARG A 26 5.34 25.15 -10.08
N LYS A 27 5.44 26.48 -10.10
CA LYS A 27 5.17 27.31 -8.91
C LYS A 27 3.71 27.20 -8.47
N VAL A 28 2.78 27.14 -9.42
CA VAL A 28 1.34 26.96 -9.12
C VAL A 28 1.09 25.60 -8.50
N VAL A 29 1.72 24.55 -9.02
CA VAL A 29 1.58 23.20 -8.47
C VAL A 29 2.22 23.11 -7.08
N GLN A 30 3.41 23.69 -6.88
CA GLN A 30 4.06 23.75 -5.58
C GLN A 30 3.18 24.47 -4.54
N THR A 31 2.65 25.66 -4.87
CA THR A 31 1.74 26.41 -3.99
C THR A 31 0.54 25.57 -3.60
N PHE A 32 -0.07 24.86 -4.56
CA PHE A 32 -1.16 23.94 -4.26
C PHE A 32 -0.74 22.84 -3.29
N THR A 33 0.38 22.16 -3.54
CA THR A 33 0.85 21.08 -2.66
C THR A 33 1.23 21.59 -1.26
N ASP A 34 1.74 22.81 -1.14
CA ASP A 34 2.04 23.44 0.16
C ASP A 34 0.77 23.79 0.92
N THR A 35 -0.24 24.32 0.23
CA THR A 35 -1.58 24.55 0.81
C THR A 35 -2.14 23.25 1.37
N LEU A 36 -2.08 22.13 0.61
CA LEU A 36 -2.56 20.84 1.10
C LEU A 36 -1.79 20.35 2.33
N LYS A 37 -0.46 20.51 2.36
CA LYS A 37 0.38 20.12 3.51
C LYS A 37 0.10 20.95 4.76
N ALA A 38 -0.39 22.18 4.61
CA ALA A 38 -0.73 23.07 5.70
C ALA A 38 -2.16 22.84 6.26
N MET A 39 -2.98 22.02 5.61
CA MET A 39 -4.33 21.71 6.09
C MET A 39 -4.31 20.75 7.28
N GLU A 40 -5.03 21.08 8.35
CA GLU A 40 -5.22 20.17 9.50
C GLU A 40 -6.09 18.97 9.13
N ASP A 41 -7.11 19.19 8.30
CA ASP A 41 -7.99 18.13 7.80
C ASP A 41 -7.34 17.43 6.60
N SER A 42 -6.63 16.34 6.91
CA SER A 42 -5.98 15.50 5.92
C SER A 42 -6.97 14.89 4.91
N GLU A 43 -8.23 14.64 5.31
CA GLU A 43 -9.23 14.02 4.42
C GLU A 43 -9.73 15.02 3.38
N HIS A 44 -9.98 16.27 3.77
CA HIS A 44 -10.33 17.33 2.80
C HIS A 44 -9.15 17.69 1.89
N ALA A 45 -7.93 17.72 2.43
CA ALA A 45 -6.72 17.96 1.62
C ALA A 45 -6.60 16.93 0.46
N LEU A 46 -6.99 15.68 0.70
CA LEU A 46 -7.05 14.68 -0.37
C LEU A 46 -8.03 14.99 -1.47
N GLN A 47 -9.23 15.40 -1.09
CA GLN A 47 -10.31 15.61 -2.05
C GLN A 47 -9.89 16.70 -3.04
N TYR A 48 -9.23 17.75 -2.54
CA TYR A 48 -8.62 18.77 -3.39
C TYR A 48 -7.55 18.21 -4.33
N TYR A 49 -6.63 17.36 -3.83
CA TYR A 49 -5.62 16.72 -4.69
C TYR A 49 -6.26 15.85 -5.79
N GLU A 50 -7.20 14.99 -5.43
CA GLU A 50 -7.88 14.10 -6.39
C GLU A 50 -8.60 14.91 -7.47
N HIS A 51 -9.32 15.96 -7.08
CA HIS A 51 -10.00 16.84 -8.02
C HIS A 51 -9.03 17.61 -8.93
N ALA A 52 -7.92 18.14 -8.38
CA ALA A 52 -6.87 18.77 -9.18
C ALA A 52 -6.26 17.78 -10.19
N TYR A 53 -5.93 16.57 -9.76
CA TYR A 53 -5.29 15.55 -10.58
C TYR A 53 -6.19 15.05 -11.72
N LEU A 54 -7.48 14.79 -11.42
CA LEU A 54 -8.46 14.36 -12.43
C LEU A 54 -8.62 15.40 -13.54
N MET A 55 -8.63 16.68 -13.17
CA MET A 55 -8.84 17.81 -14.09
C MET A 55 -7.55 18.32 -14.73
N ALA A 56 -6.37 17.92 -14.23
CA ALA A 56 -5.09 18.34 -14.77
C ALA A 56 -4.80 17.71 -16.15
N SER A 57 -4.13 18.50 -17.01
CA SER A 57 -3.54 17.98 -18.25
C SER A 57 -2.45 16.92 -17.96
N PRO A 58 -2.09 16.05 -18.94
CA PRO A 58 -1.02 15.07 -18.73
C PRO A 58 0.31 15.65 -18.26
N ALA A 59 0.64 16.88 -18.70
CA ALA A 59 1.84 17.58 -18.23
C ALA A 59 1.72 18.05 -16.78
N GLY A 60 0.52 18.48 -16.35
CA GLY A 60 0.27 18.90 -14.98
C GLY A 60 0.26 17.74 -13.99
N ARG A 61 -0.25 16.57 -14.40
CA ARG A 61 -0.19 15.33 -13.60
C ARG A 61 1.24 14.93 -13.26
N ARG A 62 2.14 14.95 -14.26
CA ARG A 62 3.57 14.67 -14.01
C ARG A 62 4.18 15.62 -12.98
N ILE A 63 3.85 16.90 -13.07
CA ILE A 63 4.38 17.90 -12.12
C ILE A 63 3.77 17.71 -10.72
N LEU A 64 2.48 17.37 -10.61
CA LEU A 64 1.85 17.00 -9.33
C LEU A 64 2.54 15.78 -8.69
N GLU A 65 2.80 14.73 -9.47
CA GLU A 65 3.50 13.52 -9.04
C GLU A 65 4.93 13.79 -8.56
N GLU A 66 5.62 14.77 -9.16
CA GLU A 66 6.96 15.18 -8.71
C GLU A 66 6.95 15.89 -7.35
N PHE A 67 5.91 16.69 -7.05
CA PHE A 67 5.82 17.46 -5.80
C PHE A 67 5.17 16.68 -4.65
N MET A 68 4.41 15.63 -4.96
CA MET A 68 3.84 14.71 -3.99
C MET A 68 4.22 13.27 -4.34
N PRO A 69 5.44 12.83 -3.99
CA PRO A 69 5.84 11.44 -4.18
C PRO A 69 4.95 10.51 -3.34
N SER A 70 4.74 9.29 -3.85
CA SER A 70 3.85 8.28 -3.25
C SER A 70 4.24 7.82 -1.84
N THR A 71 5.41 8.22 -1.34
CA THR A 71 5.90 7.98 0.02
C THR A 71 5.27 8.90 1.06
N ASP A 72 4.80 10.09 0.66
CA ASP A 72 4.28 11.11 1.61
C ASP A 72 2.76 10.99 1.83
N TRP A 73 2.04 10.36 0.91
CA TRP A 73 0.58 10.19 0.97
C TRP A 73 0.16 8.98 0.13
N PRO A 74 -0.30 7.88 0.73
CA PRO A 74 -0.61 6.69 -0.04
C PRO A 74 -2.03 6.78 -0.62
N VAL A 75 -2.13 6.43 -1.91
CA VAL A 75 -3.36 6.02 -2.64
C VAL A 75 -4.12 7.13 -3.40
N TYR A 76 -3.81 7.28 -4.70
CA TYR A 76 -4.12 8.47 -5.52
C TYR A 76 -4.98 8.27 -6.79
N SER A 77 -6.08 7.51 -6.71
CA SER A 77 -7.18 7.51 -7.70
C SER A 77 -8.18 6.41 -7.35
N PRO A 78 -9.43 6.41 -7.88
CA PRO A 78 -10.31 5.24 -7.76
C PRO A 78 -9.65 3.93 -8.24
N PHE A 79 -8.76 4.01 -9.24
CA PHE A 79 -7.91 2.90 -9.68
C PHE A 79 -6.89 2.52 -8.61
N ALA A 80 -6.13 3.47 -8.05
CA ALA A 80 -5.19 3.20 -6.98
C ALA A 80 -5.87 2.68 -5.71
N LYS A 81 -7.05 3.20 -5.33
CA LYS A 81 -7.87 2.69 -4.20
C LYS A 81 -8.26 1.23 -4.41
N LYS A 82 -8.74 0.88 -5.61
CA LYS A 82 -9.12 -0.49 -5.97
C LYS A 82 -7.90 -1.44 -5.99
N HIS A 83 -6.80 -1.03 -6.60
CA HIS A 83 -5.62 -1.88 -6.76
C HIS A 83 -4.74 -1.94 -5.51
N TYR A 84 -4.73 -0.90 -4.67
CA TYR A 84 -4.08 -0.91 -3.37
C TYR A 84 -4.82 -1.81 -2.38
N GLY A 85 -6.16 -1.73 -2.34
CA GLY A 85 -6.97 -2.65 -1.53
C GLY A 85 -6.70 -4.11 -1.90
N ARG A 86 -6.63 -4.38 -3.21
CA ARG A 86 -6.26 -5.71 -3.72
C ARG A 86 -4.82 -6.11 -3.36
N GLY A 87 -3.84 -5.25 -3.60
CA GLY A 87 -2.43 -5.55 -3.29
C GLY A 87 -2.14 -5.67 -1.79
N LYS A 88 -2.87 -4.95 -0.93
CA LYS A 88 -2.81 -5.11 0.52
C LYS A 88 -3.43 -6.42 0.97
N ALA A 89 -4.57 -6.81 0.39
CA ALA A 89 -5.20 -8.09 0.68
C ALA A 89 -4.32 -9.26 0.22
N GLU A 90 -3.87 -9.25 -1.04
CA GLU A 90 -2.94 -10.24 -1.60
C GLU A 90 -1.63 -10.29 -0.79
N GLY A 91 -1.08 -9.14 -0.41
CA GLY A 91 0.13 -9.08 0.41
C GLY A 91 -0.04 -9.58 1.84
N LEU A 92 -1.22 -9.41 2.44
CA LEU A 92 -1.53 -9.96 3.76
C LEU A 92 -1.67 -11.48 3.69
N GLU A 93 -2.41 -11.98 2.71
CA GLU A 93 -2.62 -13.42 2.46
C GLU A 93 -1.28 -14.12 2.13
N GLU A 94 -0.48 -13.56 1.22
CA GLU A 94 0.87 -14.06 0.94
C GLU A 94 1.78 -14.02 2.18
N GLY A 95 1.64 -12.97 3.00
CA GLY A 95 2.40 -12.81 4.24
C GLY A 95 2.04 -13.86 5.28
N GLU A 96 0.75 -14.18 5.40
CA GLU A 96 0.21 -15.21 6.29
C GLU A 96 0.72 -16.60 5.88
N VAL A 97 0.54 -16.99 4.62
CA VAL A 97 1.07 -18.25 4.06
C VAL A 97 2.58 -18.38 4.31
N LYS A 98 3.37 -17.37 3.94
CA LYS A 98 4.83 -17.39 4.14
C LYS A 98 5.19 -17.47 5.63
N GLY A 99 4.43 -16.80 6.49
CA GLY A 99 4.59 -16.80 7.94
C GLY A 99 4.33 -18.17 8.56
N GLU A 100 3.26 -18.83 8.18
CA GLU A 100 2.89 -20.16 8.70
C GLU A 100 3.86 -21.23 8.22
N VAL A 101 4.20 -21.25 6.92
CA VAL A 101 5.25 -22.13 6.37
C VAL A 101 6.56 -22.01 7.16
N LYS A 102 6.99 -20.77 7.43
CA LYS A 102 8.21 -20.51 8.21
C LYS A 102 8.06 -21.01 9.64
N SER A 103 6.91 -20.80 10.26
CA SER A 103 6.62 -21.20 11.63
C SER A 103 6.59 -22.72 11.80
N ILE A 104 5.94 -23.45 10.89
CA ILE A 104 5.92 -24.92 10.89
C ILE A 104 7.35 -25.47 10.84
N LEU A 105 8.15 -25.01 9.87
CA LEU A 105 9.53 -25.48 9.71
C LEU A 105 10.40 -25.12 10.92
N ALA A 106 10.22 -23.94 11.51
CA ALA A 106 10.95 -23.53 12.71
C ALA A 106 10.58 -24.37 13.94
N ILE A 107 9.31 -24.74 14.10
CA ILE A 107 8.86 -25.61 15.19
C ILE A 107 9.44 -27.03 15.02
N LEU A 108 9.39 -27.60 13.81
CA LEU A 108 9.94 -28.93 13.56
C LEU A 108 11.45 -28.97 13.82
N ASP A 109 12.18 -27.92 13.40
CA ASP A 109 13.60 -27.74 13.69
C ASP A 109 13.88 -27.64 15.19
N ALA A 110 13.12 -26.82 15.93
CA ALA A 110 13.25 -26.67 17.38
C ALA A 110 12.91 -27.95 18.16
N ARG A 111 12.15 -28.86 17.56
CA ARG A 111 11.80 -30.16 18.12
C ARG A 111 12.72 -31.29 17.64
N GLU A 112 13.77 -30.94 16.88
CA GLU A 112 14.74 -31.87 16.32
C GLU A 112 14.09 -32.96 15.44
N ILE A 113 12.95 -32.64 14.82
CA ILE A 113 12.27 -33.52 13.88
C ILE A 113 12.89 -33.31 12.51
N GLU A 114 13.50 -34.36 11.97
CA GLU A 114 14.05 -34.33 10.62
C GLU A 114 12.92 -34.11 9.61
N VAL A 115 13.10 -33.10 8.75
CA VAL A 115 12.16 -32.76 7.67
C VAL A 115 12.86 -33.06 6.34
N PRO A 116 12.57 -34.21 5.72
CA PRO A 116 13.05 -34.56 4.39
C PRO A 116 12.66 -33.49 3.35
N GLU A 117 13.46 -33.37 2.28
CA GLU A 117 13.25 -32.32 1.28
C GLU A 117 11.89 -32.40 0.56
N ASP A 118 11.32 -33.59 0.41
CA ASP A 118 9.97 -33.77 -0.15
C ASP A 118 8.88 -33.19 0.78
N ALA A 119 8.98 -33.44 2.09
CA ALA A 119 8.09 -32.84 3.09
C ALA A 119 8.26 -31.32 3.15
N ARG A 120 9.51 -30.83 3.09
CA ARG A 120 9.84 -29.41 3.07
C ARG A 120 9.29 -28.71 1.82
N ALA A 121 9.38 -29.36 0.66
CA ALA A 121 8.79 -28.88 -0.59
C ALA A 121 7.26 -28.85 -0.51
N ARG A 122 6.64 -29.88 0.10
CA ARG A 122 5.19 -29.92 0.33
C ARG A 122 4.70 -28.78 1.21
N ILE A 123 5.39 -28.50 2.32
CA ILE A 123 5.03 -27.40 3.22
C ILE A 123 5.16 -26.06 2.50
N ARG A 124 6.28 -25.82 1.81
CA ARG A 124 6.52 -24.56 1.07
C ARG A 124 5.59 -24.34 -0.12
N GLY A 125 5.09 -25.42 -0.71
CA GLY A 125 4.18 -25.38 -1.85
C GLY A 125 2.70 -25.21 -1.47
N CYS A 126 2.36 -25.32 -0.18
CA CYS A 126 1.00 -25.13 0.28
C CYS A 126 0.67 -23.64 0.36
N VAL A 127 -0.49 -23.27 -0.18
CA VAL A 127 -1.05 -21.90 -0.18
C VAL A 127 -2.40 -21.84 0.54
N ASP A 128 -2.86 -22.97 1.09
CA ASP A 128 -4.08 -23.07 1.85
C ASP A 128 -3.77 -22.78 3.33
N VAL A 129 -4.20 -21.60 3.79
CA VAL A 129 -3.97 -21.11 5.16
C VAL A 129 -4.62 -22.02 6.21
N GLU A 130 -5.82 -22.57 5.96
CA GLU A 130 -6.47 -23.45 6.94
C GLU A 130 -5.71 -24.77 7.10
N GLN A 131 -5.16 -25.28 6.00
CA GLN A 131 -4.30 -26.45 6.01
C GLN A 131 -2.98 -26.16 6.74
N LEU A 132 -2.36 -25.01 6.48
CA LEU A 132 -1.12 -24.60 7.14
C LEU A 132 -1.32 -24.37 8.65
N ASP A 133 -2.40 -23.73 9.10
CA ASP A 133 -2.75 -23.60 10.52
C ASP A 133 -2.95 -24.98 11.19
N THR A 134 -3.60 -25.92 10.48
CA THR A 134 -3.74 -27.31 10.96
C THR A 134 -2.37 -27.98 11.12
N TRP A 135 -1.50 -27.85 10.12
CA TRP A 135 -0.13 -28.37 10.17
C TRP A 135 0.70 -27.70 11.26
N LEU A 136 0.50 -26.40 11.50
CA LEU A 136 1.17 -25.64 12.56
C LEU A 136 0.82 -26.20 13.94
N LYS A 137 -0.46 -26.42 14.20
CA LYS A 137 -0.95 -27.03 15.46
C LYS A 137 -0.41 -28.45 15.64
N ARG A 138 -0.37 -29.24 14.57
CA ARG A 138 0.18 -30.61 14.61
C ARG A 138 1.69 -30.60 14.81
N ALA A 139 2.42 -29.72 14.14
CA ALA A 139 3.87 -29.58 14.28
C ALA A 139 4.29 -29.27 15.73
N ALA A 140 3.43 -28.65 16.54
CA ALA A 140 3.71 -28.43 17.95
C ALA A 140 3.71 -29.71 18.81
N VAL A 141 3.01 -30.78 18.38
CA VAL A 141 2.83 -32.03 19.17
C VAL A 141 3.32 -33.30 18.46
N ALA A 142 3.54 -33.25 17.14
CA ALA A 142 4.00 -34.34 16.28
C ALA A 142 5.25 -35.07 16.78
N HIS A 143 5.35 -36.39 16.72
CA HIS A 143 6.60 -37.11 17.00
C HIS A 143 7.42 -37.35 15.73
N SER A 144 6.80 -37.21 14.56
CA SER A 144 7.45 -37.32 13.26
C SER A 144 6.90 -36.28 12.27
N VAL A 145 7.59 -36.05 11.16
CA VAL A 145 7.09 -35.17 10.10
C VAL A 145 5.79 -35.70 9.47
N THR A 146 5.54 -37.02 9.51
CA THR A 146 4.32 -37.63 8.98
C THR A 146 3.09 -37.19 9.76
N ASP A 147 3.20 -37.10 11.09
CA ASP A 147 2.11 -36.69 11.98
C ASP A 147 1.63 -35.24 11.72
N VAL A 148 2.46 -34.43 11.05
CA VAL A 148 2.07 -33.08 10.62
C VAL A 148 0.99 -33.16 9.53
N PHE A 149 1.10 -34.15 8.64
CA PHE A 149 0.25 -34.30 7.47
C PHE A 149 -1.00 -35.16 7.70
N ASP A 150 -1.06 -35.93 8.79
CA ASP A 150 -2.16 -36.83 9.18
C ASP A 150 -3.32 -36.08 9.87
#